data_AF-A0AAU6FYB5-F1
#
_entry.id   AF-A0AAU6FYB5-F1
#
_cell.length_a   1.000
_cell.length_b   1.000
_cell.length_c   1.000
_cell.angle_alpha   90.00
_cell.angle_beta   90.00
_cell.angle_gamma   90.00
#
_symmetry.space_group_name_H-M   'P 1'
#
loop_
_entity.id
_entity.type
_entity.pdbx_description
1 polymer ?
#
loop_
_entity_poly.entity_id
_entity_poly.type
_entity_poly.pdbx_seq_one_letter_code
_entity_poly.pdbx_strand_id
1 'polypeptide(L)'
;MSTEKRLSTPELVDEIRSSLVVKTGWIPMFSGPDGPSGVSDKASLSGIAQSLLEFADAPTMPSTVAQQLRRASESAAAAVAADNATAYGHLGAAYAYVVQARRVASNDAIS
;
A
#
# COMPACT_ATOMS: atom_id res chain seq x y z
N MET A 1 -27.61 -6.07 -8.72
CA MET A 1 -26.71 -4.90 -8.62
C MET A 1 -26.19 -4.82 -7.20
N SER A 2 -24.99 -5.30 -6.95
CA SER A 2 -24.33 -5.06 -5.67
C SER A 2 -23.77 -3.65 -5.73
N THR A 3 -24.34 -2.72 -4.99
CA THR A 3 -23.71 -1.41 -4.77
C THR A 3 -22.41 -1.67 -4.04
N GLU A 4 -21.29 -1.70 -4.77
CA GLU A 4 -19.96 -1.68 -4.17
C GLU A 4 -19.90 -0.44 -3.30
N LYS A 5 -19.93 -0.66 -1.97
CA LYS A 5 -19.85 0.41 -0.99
C LYS A 5 -18.55 1.17 -1.25
N ARG A 6 -18.64 2.47 -1.52
CA ARG A 6 -17.45 3.32 -1.54
C ARG A 6 -16.84 3.33 -0.15
N LEU A 7 -15.57 2.95 -0.06
CA LEU A 7 -14.80 3.05 1.18
C LEU A 7 -14.69 4.52 1.59
N SER A 8 -14.77 4.76 2.89
CA SER A 8 -14.48 6.04 3.54
C SER A 8 -12.96 6.25 3.70
N THR A 9 -12.54 7.47 4.05
CA THR A 9 -11.13 7.79 4.33
C THR A 9 -10.50 6.84 5.36
N PRO A 10 -11.10 6.57 6.54
CA PRO A 10 -10.52 5.62 7.49
C PRO A 10 -10.43 4.20 6.94
N GLU A 11 -11.47 3.73 6.23
CA GLU A 11 -11.47 2.39 5.61
C GLU A 11 -10.36 2.26 4.55
N LEU A 12 -10.11 3.31 3.75
CA LEU A 12 -8.99 3.32 2.79
C LEU A 12 -7.64 3.21 3.49
N VAL A 13 -7.43 3.95 4.59
CA VAL A 13 -6.20 3.86 5.38
C VAL A 13 -6.03 2.46 5.96
N ASP A 14 -7.10 1.88 6.50
CA ASP A 14 -7.06 0.54 7.09
C ASP A 14 -6.77 -0.55 6.05
N GLU A 15 -7.32 -0.44 4.84
CA GLU A 15 -7.03 -1.37 3.74
C GLU A 15 -5.59 -1.26 3.22
N ILE A 16 -5.04 -0.04 3.15
CA ILE A 16 -3.62 0.14 2.80
C ILE A 16 -2.74 -0.42 3.93
N ARG A 17 -3.08 -0.14 5.20
CA ARG A 17 -2.35 -0.65 6.36
C ARG A 17 -2.36 -2.17 6.39
N SER A 18 -3.51 -2.81 6.16
CA SER A 18 -3.68 -4.26 6.21
C SER A 18 -2.72 -4.98 5.24
N SER A 19 -2.41 -4.35 4.10
CA SER A 19 -1.44 -4.87 3.13
C SER A 19 0.00 -4.90 3.63
N LEU A 20 0.32 -4.08 4.65
CA LEU A 20 1.66 -3.89 5.21
C LEU A 20 1.81 -4.47 6.63
N VAL A 21 0.73 -4.94 7.27
CA VAL A 21 0.81 -5.42 8.65
C VAL A 21 1.85 -6.52 8.77
N VAL A 22 2.73 -6.40 9.76
CA VAL A 22 3.77 -7.39 10.04
C VAL A 22 3.19 -8.81 10.07
N LYS A 23 3.80 -9.72 9.31
CA LYS A 23 3.46 -11.16 9.21
C LYS A 23 2.11 -11.53 8.57
N THR A 24 1.17 -10.59 8.42
CA THR A 24 -0.16 -10.90 7.85
C THR A 24 -0.46 -10.13 6.57
N GLY A 25 0.24 -9.02 6.35
CA GLY A 25 0.19 -8.25 5.13
C GLY A 25 0.85 -8.99 3.99
N TRP A 26 0.24 -8.89 2.81
CA TRP A 26 0.75 -9.57 1.63
C TRP A 26 2.10 -8.97 1.17
N ILE A 27 2.36 -7.69 1.41
CA ILE A 27 3.61 -7.03 0.99
C ILE A 27 4.82 -7.59 1.77
N PRO A 28 4.84 -7.61 3.12
CA PRO A 28 5.91 -8.27 3.87
C PRO A 28 6.09 -9.76 3.54
N MET A 29 4.99 -10.48 3.29
CA MET A 29 5.08 -11.88 2.89
C MET A 29 5.74 -12.06 1.52
N PHE A 30 5.49 -11.14 0.60
CA PHE A 30 6.00 -11.18 -0.75
C PHE A 30 7.48 -10.76 -0.85
N SER A 31 7.94 -9.84 0.00
CA SER A 31 9.35 -9.39 0.02
C SER A 31 10.33 -10.43 0.58
N GLY A 32 9.82 -11.49 1.22
CA GLY A 32 10.63 -12.52 1.85
C GLY A 32 11.32 -12.07 3.15
N PRO A 33 12.16 -12.94 3.74
CA PRO A 33 12.78 -12.73 5.06
C PRO A 33 13.81 -11.59 5.10
N ASP A 34 14.39 -11.22 3.96
CA ASP A 34 15.37 -10.14 3.86
C ASP A 34 14.73 -8.77 3.52
N GLY A 35 13.40 -8.74 3.35
CA GLY A 35 12.64 -7.52 3.09
C GLY A 35 12.31 -6.73 4.36
N PRO A 36 11.78 -5.51 4.23
CA PRO A 36 11.27 -4.74 5.36
C PRO A 36 10.20 -5.50 6.16
N SER A 37 10.14 -5.26 7.47
CA SER A 37 9.26 -6.00 8.39
C SER A 37 7.76 -5.69 8.24
N GLY A 38 7.41 -4.56 7.63
CA GLY A 38 6.04 -4.02 7.60
C GLY A 38 5.76 -3.03 8.73
N VAL A 39 4.48 -2.79 8.98
CA VAL A 39 3.99 -1.82 9.98
C VAL A 39 3.15 -2.49 11.06
N SER A 40 2.95 -1.82 12.20
CA SER A 40 1.96 -2.23 13.20
C SER A 40 0.53 -1.93 12.73
N ASP A 41 -0.45 -2.60 13.34
CA ASP A 41 -1.88 -2.39 13.15
C ASP A 41 -2.36 -0.96 13.46
N LYS A 42 -1.57 -0.21 14.23
CA LYS A 42 -1.83 1.18 14.65
C LYS A 42 -0.94 2.21 13.94
N ALA A 43 -0.24 1.81 12.89
CA ALA A 43 0.63 2.73 12.17
C ALA A 43 -0.13 3.94 11.61
N SER A 44 0.46 5.12 11.80
CA SER A 44 -0.05 6.37 11.22
C SER A 44 0.05 6.33 9.69
N LEU A 45 -0.70 7.22 9.02
CA LEU A 45 -0.63 7.35 7.57
C LEU A 45 0.79 7.71 7.07
N SER A 46 1.54 8.51 7.84
CA SER A 46 2.95 8.79 7.54
C SER A 46 3.83 7.55 7.64
N GLY A 47 3.62 6.70 8.65
CA GLY A 47 4.34 5.42 8.79
C GLY A 47 3.98 4.44 7.67
N ILE A 48 2.73 4.42 7.23
CA ILE A 48 2.27 3.65 6.08
C ILE A 48 2.98 4.11 4.80
N ALA A 49 2.98 5.42 4.52
CA ALA A 49 3.63 5.98 3.34
C ALA A 49 5.14 5.66 3.31
N GLN A 50 5.82 5.81 4.45
CA GLN A 50 7.23 5.48 4.58
C GLN A 50 7.50 3.99 4.35
N SER A 51 6.71 3.10 4.95
CA SER A 51 6.89 1.65 4.77
C SER A 51 6.65 1.21 3.32
N LEU A 52 5.69 1.80 2.62
CA LEU A 52 5.49 1.54 1.17
C LEU A 52 6.75 1.89 0.35
N LEU A 53 7.42 2.99 0.69
CA LEU A 53 8.66 3.37 0.02
C LEU A 53 9.80 2.40 0.34
N GLU A 54 9.95 2.00 1.61
CA GLU A 54 10.96 1.02 2.02
C GLU A 54 10.80 -0.31 1.27
N PHE A 55 9.56 -0.78 1.08
CA PHE A 55 9.30 -1.97 0.27
C PHE A 55 9.54 -1.75 -1.22
N ALA A 56 9.24 -0.56 -1.74
CA ALA A 56 9.53 -0.22 -3.13
C ALA A 56 11.04 -0.19 -3.42
N ASP A 57 11.85 0.20 -2.44
CA ASP A 57 13.30 0.30 -2.55
C ASP A 57 14.03 -1.01 -2.16
N ALA A 58 13.28 -2.01 -1.65
CA ALA A 58 13.84 -3.30 -1.27
C ALA A 58 14.36 -4.06 -2.50
N PRO A 59 15.61 -4.55 -2.48
CA PRO A 59 16.20 -5.27 -3.62
C PRO A 59 15.46 -6.56 -4.01
N THR A 60 14.72 -7.15 -3.08
CA THR A 60 13.92 -8.36 -3.30
C THR A 60 12.60 -8.08 -4.00
N MET A 61 12.20 -6.81 -4.13
CA MET A 61 10.94 -6.42 -4.74
C MET A 61 11.05 -6.39 -6.28
N PRO A 62 10.22 -7.14 -7.02
CA PRO A 62 10.14 -7.03 -8.46
C PRO A 62 9.85 -5.59 -8.91
N SER A 63 10.51 -5.15 -9.98
CA SER A 63 10.48 -3.76 -10.44
C SER A 63 9.06 -3.25 -10.76
N THR A 64 8.20 -4.11 -11.28
CA THR A 64 6.78 -3.83 -11.58
C THR A 64 5.97 -3.56 -10.32
N VAL A 65 6.17 -4.38 -9.27
CA VAL A 65 5.53 -4.22 -7.95
C VAL A 65 6.08 -2.97 -7.26
N ALA A 66 7.41 -2.82 -7.22
CA ALA A 66 8.11 -1.69 -6.64
C ALA A 66 7.63 -0.34 -7.20
N GLN A 67 7.43 -0.26 -8.52
CA GLN A 67 6.89 0.96 -9.16
C GLN A 67 5.50 1.33 -8.63
N GLN A 68 4.61 0.35 -8.45
CA GLN A 68 3.27 0.63 -7.91
C GLN A 68 3.33 1.00 -6.42
N LEU A 69 4.19 0.35 -5.64
CA LEU A 69 4.38 0.69 -4.22
C LEU A 69 4.94 2.11 -4.05
N ARG A 70 5.86 2.55 -4.92
CA ARG A 70 6.37 3.93 -4.90
C ARG A 70 5.26 4.96 -5.18
N ARG A 71 4.42 4.71 -6.18
CA ARG A 71 3.25 5.57 -6.48
C ARG A 71 2.22 5.58 -5.35
N ALA A 72 2.03 4.43 -4.69
CA ALA A 72 1.19 4.33 -3.51
C ALA A 72 1.75 5.17 -2.34
N SER A 73 3.07 5.10 -2.11
CA SER A 73 3.78 5.91 -1.12
C SER A 73 3.62 7.41 -1.39
N GLU A 74 3.89 7.85 -2.62
CA GLU A 74 3.75 9.26 -3.03
C GLU A 74 2.33 9.78 -2.80
N SER A 75 1.32 8.98 -3.17
CA SER A 75 -0.09 9.33 -2.97
C SER A 75 -0.46 9.36 -1.49
N ALA A 76 -0.01 8.39 -0.68
CA ALA A 76 -0.25 8.37 0.75
C ALA A 76 0.43 9.56 1.47
N ALA A 77 1.64 9.92 1.05
CA ALA A 77 2.36 11.09 1.56
C ALA A 77 1.63 12.40 1.21
N ALA A 78 1.09 12.53 0.00
CA ALA A 78 0.26 13.67 -0.39
C ALA A 78 -1.00 13.79 0.50
N ALA A 79 -1.62 12.65 0.85
CA ALA A 79 -2.77 12.64 1.74
C ALA A 79 -2.45 13.11 3.17
N VAL A 80 -1.21 12.93 3.67
CA VAL A 80 -0.79 13.42 5.00
C VAL A 80 -0.79 14.95 5.07
N ALA A 81 -0.42 15.62 3.97
CA ALA A 81 -0.33 17.07 3.90
C ALA A 81 -1.62 17.76 3.44
N ALA A 82 -2.61 16.98 3.01
CA ALA A 82 -3.84 17.48 2.41
C ALA A 82 -4.92 17.83 3.46
N ASP A 83 -5.85 18.70 3.06
CA ASP A 83 -7.11 18.85 3.78
C ASP A 83 -8.01 17.61 3.64
N ASN A 84 -9.06 17.52 4.47
CA ASN A 84 -9.94 16.35 4.53
C ASN A 84 -10.61 16.01 3.18
N ALA A 85 -10.91 17.01 2.34
CA ALA A 85 -11.59 16.80 1.07
C ALA A 85 -10.63 16.21 0.02
N THR A 86 -9.39 16.72 -0.01
CA THR A 86 -8.36 16.31 -0.97
C THR A 86 -7.68 15.00 -0.55
N ALA A 87 -7.55 14.74 0.75
CA ALA A 87 -6.98 13.51 1.30
C ALA A 87 -7.71 12.26 0.80
N TYR A 88 -9.03 12.31 0.61
CA TYR A 88 -9.81 11.18 0.08
C TYR A 88 -9.34 10.74 -1.31
N GLY A 89 -9.10 11.69 -2.22
CA GLY A 89 -8.65 11.40 -3.58
C GLY A 89 -7.25 10.76 -3.59
N HIS A 90 -6.34 11.29 -2.78
CA HIS A 90 -4.99 10.75 -2.63
C HIS A 90 -4.98 9.35 -2.01
N LEU A 91 -5.82 9.10 -0.99
CA LEU A 91 -5.95 7.76 -0.40
C LEU A 91 -6.59 6.76 -1.36
N GLY A 92 -7.57 7.18 -2.16
CA GLY A 92 -8.15 6.36 -3.21
C GLY A 92 -7.11 5.95 -4.26
N ALA A 93 -6.24 6.88 -4.67
CA ALA A 93 -5.12 6.59 -5.57
C ALA A 93 -4.10 5.65 -4.93
N ALA A 94 -3.71 5.89 -3.68
CA ALA A 94 -2.79 5.02 -2.95
C ALA A 94 -3.32 3.57 -2.86
N TYR A 95 -4.59 3.41 -2.50
CA TYR A 95 -5.25 2.11 -2.44
C TYR A 95 -5.30 1.43 -3.83
N ALA A 96 -5.64 2.17 -4.88
CA ALA A 96 -5.66 1.64 -6.24
C ALA A 96 -4.28 1.11 -6.67
N TYR A 97 -3.20 1.82 -6.35
CA TYR A 97 -1.84 1.37 -6.64
C TYR A 97 -1.45 0.13 -5.83
N VAL A 98 -1.85 0.00 -4.56
CA VAL A 98 -1.65 -1.23 -3.77
C VAL A 98 -2.39 -2.41 -4.39
N VAL A 99 -3.64 -2.22 -4.84
CA VAL A 99 -4.41 -3.27 -5.54
C VAL A 99 -3.73 -3.67 -6.85
N GLN A 100 -3.22 -2.70 -7.62
CA GLN A 100 -2.47 -2.97 -8.85
C GLN A 100 -1.17 -3.73 -8.55
N ALA A 101 -0.43 -3.33 -7.52
CA ALA A 101 0.78 -4.02 -7.06
C ALA A 101 0.49 -5.50 -6.74
N ARG A 102 -0.61 -5.77 -6.03
CA ARG A 102 -1.02 -7.14 -5.70
C ARG A 102 -1.37 -7.98 -6.93
N ARG A 103 -2.05 -7.37 -7.91
CA ARG A 103 -2.42 -8.05 -9.18
C ARG A 103 -1.19 -8.42 -9.98
N VAL A 104 -0.22 -7.51 -10.12
CA VAL A 104 1.02 -7.81 -10.84
C VAL A 104 1.86 -8.86 -10.11
N ALA A 105 1.97 -8.78 -8.78
CA ALA A 105 2.65 -9.79 -7.97
C ALA A 105 2.03 -11.20 -8.13
N SER A 106 0.70 -11.27 -8.27
CA SER A 106 -0.01 -12.55 -8.48
C SER A 106 0.18 -13.11 -9.89
N ASN A 107 0.32 -12.24 -10.90
CA ASN A 107 0.56 -12.67 -12.28
C ASN A 107 2.02 -13.12 -12.49
N ASP A 108 2.97 -12.45 -11.83
CA ASP A 108 4.39 -12.81 -11.87
C ASP A 108 4.64 -14.17 -11.17
N ALA A 109 3.84 -14.54 -10.17
CA ALA A 109 3.94 -15.83 -9.49
C ALA A 109 3.46 -17.03 -10.34
N ILE A 110 2.79 -16.79 -11.46
CA ILE A 110 2.22 -17.82 -12.35
C ILE A 110 3.05 -17.96 -13.65
N SER A 111 3.98 -17.03 -13.91
CA SER A 111 4.84 -17.01 -15.11
C SER A 111 6.16 -17.72 -14.86
#